data_AF-A0A212JKL3-F1
#
_entry.id   AF-A0A212JKL3-F1
#
_cell.length_a   1.000
_cell.length_b   1.000
_cell.length_c   1.000
_cell.angle_alpha   90.00
_cell.angle_beta   90.00
_cell.angle_gamma   90.00
#
_symmetry.space_group_name_H-M   'P 1'
#
loop_
_entity.id
_entity.type
_entity.pdbx_description
1 polymer ?
#
loop_
_entity_poly.entity_id
_entity_poly.type
_entity_poly.pdbx_seq_one_letter_code
_entity_poly.pdbx_strand_id
1 'polypeptide(L)'
;MAINEELAKLIKEYGLFNLVSEPSDIDDVDDYIAAVLTIDLAAAGYFKPYIGLQDTISSLFPGYRAVDDILHPDDNGLLTVILEDIEKGEQYKAYQEKREQKLHAHIKKTAKLHFYGDTNVPDYKKEVVCKAVFNVYDYFPSPPYHDHGKFDAWFWSVTANCFSEYEWVHINGGYTFGNYVHVVLVSKALLRNHLERIAANINKEDSES
;
A
#
# COMPACT_ATOMS: atom_id res chain seq x y z
N MET A 1 26.55 14.81 -1.35
CA MET A 1 26.72 14.20 -0.02
C MET A 1 28.04 13.44 -0.02
N ALA A 2 28.75 13.38 1.11
CA ALA A 2 30.02 12.67 1.21
C ALA A 2 29.75 11.16 1.31
N ILE A 3 30.43 10.36 0.50
CA ILE A 3 30.34 8.89 0.55
C ILE A 3 30.88 8.43 1.91
N ASN A 4 30.18 7.52 2.56
CA ASN A 4 30.73 6.82 3.72
C ASN A 4 31.75 5.80 3.22
N GLU A 5 33.03 6.20 3.15
CA GLU A 5 34.11 5.39 2.59
C GLU A 5 34.29 4.04 3.33
N GLU A 6 34.01 3.99 4.64
CA GLU A 6 34.02 2.73 5.42
C GLU A 6 32.93 1.77 4.92
N LEU A 7 31.69 2.25 4.74
CA LEU A 7 30.59 1.45 4.20
C LEU A 7 30.86 1.04 2.75
N ALA A 8 31.44 1.94 1.95
CA ALA A 8 31.77 1.63 0.56
C ALA A 8 32.79 0.50 0.44
N LYS A 9 33.80 0.51 1.32
CA LYS A 9 34.80 -0.57 1.40
C LYS A 9 34.17 -1.88 1.88
N LEU A 10 33.34 -1.81 2.93
CA LEU A 10 32.60 -2.95 3.47
C LEU A 10 31.77 -3.65 2.39
N ILE A 11 30.97 -2.89 1.63
CA ILE A 11 30.13 -3.44 0.56
C ILE A 11 30.98 -4.09 -0.55
N LYS A 12 32.12 -3.50 -0.90
CA LYS A 12 33.01 -4.06 -1.93
C LYS A 12 33.70 -5.35 -1.49
N GLU A 13 34.04 -5.48 -0.21
CA GLU A 13 34.80 -6.62 0.32
C GLU A 13 33.90 -7.76 0.81
N TYR A 14 32.73 -7.44 1.38
CA TYR A 14 31.84 -8.39 2.05
C TYR A 14 30.41 -8.39 1.49
N GLY A 15 30.12 -7.54 0.50
CA GLY A 15 28.82 -7.47 -0.15
C GLY A 15 28.71 -8.48 -1.30
N LEU A 16 27.60 -9.21 -1.33
CA LEU A 16 27.18 -10.06 -2.43
C LEU A 16 25.97 -9.41 -3.11
N PHE A 17 26.15 -9.00 -4.36
CA PHE A 17 25.08 -8.44 -5.18
C PHE A 17 24.52 -9.53 -6.09
N ASN A 18 23.24 -9.84 -5.91
CA ASN A 18 22.53 -10.80 -6.74
C ASN A 18 21.40 -10.09 -7.49
N LEU A 19 21.39 -10.21 -8.82
CA LEU A 19 20.22 -9.86 -9.60
C LEU A 19 19.11 -10.85 -9.29
N VAL A 20 17.91 -10.34 -9.02
CA VAL A 20 16.73 -11.19 -8.93
C VAL A 20 16.44 -11.65 -10.36
N SER A 21 16.84 -12.88 -10.66
CA SER A 21 16.69 -13.43 -12.01
C SER A 21 15.26 -13.93 -12.15
N GLU A 22 14.59 -13.36 -13.15
CA GLU A 22 13.25 -13.64 -13.62
C GLU A 22 12.12 -12.92 -12.86
N PRO A 23 11.31 -12.10 -13.56
CA PRO A 23 9.97 -11.84 -13.10
C PRO A 23 9.27 -13.20 -13.00
N SER A 24 8.70 -13.54 -11.85
CA SER A 24 7.66 -14.56 -11.88
C SER A 24 6.61 -14.04 -12.86
N ASP A 25 6.42 -14.73 -13.99
CA ASP A 25 5.34 -14.40 -14.92
C ASP A 25 4.08 -14.11 -14.12
N ILE A 26 3.66 -12.85 -14.12
CA ILE A 26 2.44 -12.21 -13.56
C ILE A 26 2.89 -10.88 -12.96
N ASP A 27 2.21 -9.81 -13.37
CA ASP A 27 2.32 -8.41 -12.92
C ASP A 27 2.15 -8.24 -11.39
N ASP A 28 2.97 -8.91 -10.59
CA ASP A 28 3.05 -8.76 -9.15
C ASP A 28 3.77 -7.45 -8.83
N VAL A 29 3.38 -6.90 -7.69
CA VAL A 29 3.67 -5.55 -7.20
C VAL A 29 5.17 -5.26 -7.02
N ASP A 30 6.05 -6.20 -7.40
CA ASP A 30 7.48 -6.27 -7.13
C ASP A 30 8.37 -6.19 -8.39
N ASP A 31 7.82 -5.90 -9.58
CA ASP A 31 8.57 -5.82 -10.86
C ASP A 31 9.69 -4.77 -10.89
N TYR A 32 9.70 -3.84 -9.95
CA TYR A 32 10.76 -2.85 -9.79
C TYR A 32 11.89 -3.31 -8.85
N ILE A 33 11.69 -4.40 -8.10
CA ILE A 33 12.75 -5.05 -7.33
C ILE A 33 13.66 -5.78 -8.32
N ALA A 34 14.90 -5.32 -8.43
CA ALA A 34 15.82 -5.78 -9.45
C ALA A 34 17.02 -6.54 -8.87
N ALA A 35 17.36 -6.29 -7.60
CA ALA A 35 18.50 -6.94 -6.97
C ALA A 35 18.34 -7.05 -5.46
N VAL A 36 19.14 -7.94 -4.89
CA VAL A 36 19.36 -8.06 -3.45
C VAL A 36 20.85 -7.91 -3.18
N LEU A 37 21.20 -7.03 -2.25
CA LEU A 37 22.55 -6.87 -1.73
C LEU A 37 22.61 -7.46 -0.33
N THR A 38 23.41 -8.50 -0.14
CA THR A 38 23.66 -9.09 1.20
C THR A 38 25.07 -8.72 1.65
N ILE A 39 25.22 -8.17 2.85
CA ILE A 39 26.51 -7.75 3.41
C ILE A 39 26.76 -8.57 4.68
N ASP A 40 27.87 -9.30 4.73
CA ASP A 40 28.29 -10.05 5.92
C ASP A 40 29.01 -9.12 6.91
N LEU A 41 28.26 -8.62 7.89
CA LEU A 41 28.78 -7.68 8.89
C LEU A 41 29.58 -8.38 9.99
N ALA A 42 29.23 -9.64 10.30
CA ALA A 42 29.92 -10.44 11.29
C ALA A 42 31.36 -10.75 10.83
N ALA A 43 31.52 -11.19 9.58
CA ALA A 43 32.84 -11.42 8.98
C ALA A 43 33.68 -10.14 8.89
N ALA A 44 33.03 -8.99 8.65
CA ALA A 44 33.70 -7.70 8.61
C ALA A 44 34.01 -7.11 10.00
N GLY A 45 33.51 -7.71 11.08
CA GLY A 45 33.58 -7.15 12.44
C GLY A 45 32.92 -5.77 12.56
N TYR A 46 31.88 -5.50 11.76
CA TYR A 46 31.24 -4.20 11.66
C TYR A 46 29.93 -4.14 12.45
N PHE A 47 29.95 -3.44 13.59
CA PHE A 47 28.80 -3.34 14.52
C PHE A 47 28.25 -1.91 14.67
N LYS A 48 28.63 -0.98 13.77
CA LYS A 48 28.19 0.42 13.81
C LYS A 48 26.84 0.58 13.08
N PRO A 49 26.06 1.64 13.37
CA PRO A 49 24.89 2.00 12.58
C PRO A 49 25.24 2.33 11.12
N TYR A 50 24.47 1.83 10.16
CA TYR A 50 24.71 1.99 8.72
C TYR A 50 24.20 3.34 8.17
N ILE A 51 24.54 4.44 8.84
CA ILE A 51 24.12 5.79 8.42
C ILE A 51 24.75 6.12 7.07
N GLY A 52 23.93 6.54 6.11
CA GLY A 52 24.35 6.84 4.75
C GLY A 52 24.50 5.61 3.85
N LEU A 53 23.92 4.46 4.23
CA LEU A 53 23.89 3.25 3.41
C LEU A 53 23.23 3.51 2.05
N GLN A 54 22.10 4.21 2.01
CA GLN A 54 21.40 4.53 0.77
C GLN A 54 22.24 5.40 -0.18
N ASP A 55 22.91 6.44 0.35
CA ASP A 55 23.84 7.27 -0.42
C ASP A 55 25.03 6.47 -0.95
N THR A 56 25.56 5.58 -0.12
CA THR A 56 26.68 4.69 -0.47
C THR A 56 26.27 3.72 -1.57
N ILE A 57 25.11 3.08 -1.45
CA ILE A 57 24.54 2.19 -2.46
C ILE A 57 24.31 2.95 -3.76
N SER A 58 23.68 4.12 -3.71
CA SER A 58 23.44 4.96 -4.90
C SER A 58 24.74 5.36 -5.60
N SER A 59 25.82 5.55 -4.84
CA SER A 59 27.14 5.86 -5.38
C SER A 59 27.83 4.63 -6.01
N LEU A 60 27.65 3.44 -5.43
CA LEU A 60 28.24 2.19 -5.92
C LEU A 60 27.45 1.57 -7.08
N PHE A 61 26.13 1.75 -7.08
CA PHE A 61 25.18 1.14 -7.99
C PHE A 61 24.21 2.22 -8.52
N PRO A 62 24.64 3.10 -9.44
CA PRO A 62 23.90 4.32 -9.82
C PRO A 62 22.54 4.09 -10.51
N GLY A 63 22.19 2.85 -10.87
CA GLY A 63 20.87 2.48 -11.39
C GLY A 63 19.90 1.97 -10.32
N TYR A 64 20.35 1.87 -9.06
CA TYR A 64 19.59 1.22 -7.99
C TYR A 64 19.43 2.16 -6.80
N ARG A 65 18.31 2.00 -6.08
CA ARG A 65 18.13 2.58 -4.74
C ARG A 65 17.70 1.50 -3.75
N ALA A 66 18.10 1.66 -2.50
CA ALA A 66 17.67 0.78 -1.42
C ALA A 66 16.21 1.07 -1.04
N VAL A 67 15.44 0.01 -0.83
CA VAL A 67 14.09 0.05 -0.27
C VAL A 67 14.19 0.06 1.26
N ASP A 68 13.53 1.02 1.91
CA ASP A 68 13.76 1.37 3.33
C ASP A 68 13.27 0.32 4.36
N ASP A 69 12.50 -0.69 3.94
CA ASP A 69 11.63 -1.41 4.88
C ASP A 69 12.33 -2.39 5.82
N ILE A 70 13.58 -2.84 5.57
CA ILE A 70 14.28 -3.77 6.48
C ILE A 70 15.79 -3.53 6.48
N LEU A 71 16.28 -2.74 7.44
CA LEU A 71 17.72 -2.48 7.66
C LEU A 71 18.22 -3.07 8.98
N HIS A 72 17.79 -4.29 9.29
CA HIS A 72 18.30 -5.03 10.44
C HIS A 72 19.05 -6.26 9.97
N PRO A 73 20.30 -6.50 10.46
CA PRO A 73 20.97 -7.75 10.20
C PRO A 73 20.19 -8.91 10.83
N ASP A 74 20.26 -10.08 10.20
CA ASP A 74 19.72 -11.31 10.78
C ASP A 74 20.56 -11.79 11.98
N ASP A 75 20.14 -12.90 12.60
CA ASP A 75 20.85 -13.51 13.74
C ASP A 75 22.29 -13.96 13.42
N ASN A 76 22.65 -14.07 12.13
CA ASN A 76 23.98 -14.41 11.67
C ASN A 76 24.84 -13.17 11.36
N GLY A 77 24.29 -11.96 11.49
CA GLY A 77 24.97 -10.72 11.15
C GLY A 77 24.94 -10.39 9.66
N LEU A 78 24.06 -11.01 8.87
CA LEU A 78 23.87 -10.67 7.46
C LEU A 78 22.87 -9.54 7.32
N LEU A 79 23.31 -8.41 6.75
CA LEU A 79 22.43 -7.32 6.38
C LEU A 79 21.95 -7.53 4.94
N THR A 80 20.66 -7.76 4.76
CA THR A 80 20.03 -7.90 3.44
C THR A 80 19.33 -6.61 3.06
N VAL A 81 19.69 -6.06 1.91
CA VAL A 81 19.12 -4.83 1.36
C VAL A 81 18.44 -5.15 0.04
N ILE A 82 17.16 -4.84 -0.04
CA ILE A 82 16.38 -4.95 -1.28
C ILE A 82 16.68 -3.71 -2.12
N LEU A 83 17.05 -3.92 -3.38
CA LEU A 83 17.40 -2.87 -4.32
C LEU A 83 16.37 -2.82 -5.44
N GLU A 84 15.78 -1.64 -5.60
CA GLU A 84 14.93 -1.36 -6.74
C GLU A 84 15.70 -0.68 -7.86
N ASP A 85 15.34 -1.02 -9.10
CA ASP A 85 15.79 -0.32 -10.29
C ASP A 85 15.07 1.04 -10.36
N ILE A 86 15.85 2.12 -10.43
CA ILE A 86 15.32 3.49 -10.39
C ILE A 86 14.42 3.76 -11.59
N GLU A 87 14.86 3.38 -12.80
CA GLU A 87 14.11 3.66 -14.03
C GLU A 87 12.81 2.86 -14.06
N LYS A 88 12.86 1.56 -13.75
CA LYS A 88 11.65 0.72 -13.66
C LYS A 88 10.72 1.20 -12.55
N GLY A 89 11.26 1.59 -11.40
CA GLY A 89 10.48 2.14 -10.30
C GLY A 89 9.76 3.44 -10.67
N GLU A 90 10.40 4.33 -11.43
CA GLU A 90 9.77 5.56 -11.94
C GLU A 90 8.70 5.26 -12.99
N GLN A 91 8.96 4.34 -13.92
CA GLN A 91 7.98 3.88 -14.90
C GLN A 91 6.75 3.28 -14.21
N TYR A 92 6.97 2.44 -13.20
CA TYR A 92 5.92 1.84 -12.40
C TYR A 92 5.10 2.88 -11.62
N LYS A 93 5.75 3.86 -10.98
CA LYS A 93 5.06 4.98 -10.31
C LYS A 93 4.18 5.76 -11.29
N ALA A 94 4.72 6.13 -12.45
CA ALA A 94 3.96 6.85 -13.47
C ALA A 94 2.79 6.01 -14.02
N TYR A 95 2.97 4.70 -14.13
CA TYR A 95 1.91 3.76 -14.52
C TYR A 95 0.82 3.65 -13.45
N GLN A 96 1.19 3.52 -12.17
CA GLN A 96 0.25 3.50 -11.05
C GLN A 96 -0.53 4.82 -10.94
N GLU A 97 0.13 5.97 -11.06
CA GLU A 97 -0.54 7.28 -11.06
C GLU A 97 -1.59 7.39 -12.18
N LYS A 98 -1.24 6.98 -13.41
CA LYS A 98 -2.20 6.97 -14.53
C LYS A 98 -3.38 6.04 -14.26
N ARG A 99 -3.12 4.88 -13.67
CA ARG A 99 -4.15 3.89 -13.32
C ARG A 99 -5.08 4.42 -12.24
N GLU A 100 -4.54 5.03 -11.18
CA GLU A 100 -5.32 5.67 -10.13
C GLU A 100 -6.16 6.83 -10.65
N GLN A 101 -5.62 7.67 -11.54
CA GLN A 101 -6.37 8.75 -12.18
C GLN A 101 -7.55 8.21 -13.00
N LYS A 102 -7.33 7.12 -13.76
CA LYS A 102 -8.39 6.44 -14.51
C LYS A 102 -9.48 5.91 -13.57
N LEU A 103 -9.09 5.27 -12.47
CA LEU A 103 -10.02 4.75 -11.47
C LEU A 103 -10.80 5.87 -10.78
N HIS A 104 -10.13 6.95 -10.38
CA HIS A 104 -10.75 8.12 -9.78
C HIS A 104 -11.80 8.76 -10.70
N ALA A 105 -11.49 8.90 -12.00
CA ALA A 105 -12.45 9.38 -12.99
C ALA A 105 -13.65 8.43 -13.17
N HIS A 106 -13.42 7.11 -13.13
CA HIS A 106 -14.48 6.13 -13.17
C HIS A 106 -15.38 6.24 -11.93
N ILE A 107 -14.81 6.29 -10.72
CA ILE A 107 -15.54 6.37 -9.45
C ILE A 107 -16.47 7.59 -9.43
N LYS A 108 -15.96 8.77 -9.80
CA LYS A 108 -16.78 9.99 -9.87
C LYS A 108 -17.96 9.86 -10.83
N LYS A 109 -17.85 9.00 -11.85
CA LYS A 109 -18.91 8.77 -12.84
C LYS A 109 -19.91 7.70 -12.40
N THR A 110 -19.49 6.66 -11.70
CA THR A 110 -20.29 5.44 -11.49
C THR A 110 -20.67 5.15 -10.05
N ALA A 111 -19.98 5.73 -9.07
CA ALA A 111 -20.27 5.50 -7.66
C ALA A 111 -21.66 6.02 -7.28
N LYS A 112 -22.36 5.26 -6.46
CA LYS A 112 -23.66 5.61 -5.90
C LYS A 112 -23.49 6.01 -4.44
N LEU A 113 -23.79 7.27 -4.14
CA LEU A 113 -23.84 7.80 -2.78
C LEU A 113 -25.29 7.80 -2.27
N HIS A 114 -25.52 7.14 -1.15
CA HIS A 114 -26.79 7.14 -0.43
C HIS A 114 -26.62 7.88 0.89
N PHE A 115 -27.36 8.96 1.06
CA PHE A 115 -27.36 9.79 2.25
C PHE A 115 -28.50 9.38 3.19
N TYR A 116 -28.19 9.29 4.48
CA TYR A 116 -29.13 9.07 5.56
C TYR A 116 -29.10 10.29 6.51
N GLY A 117 -30.24 10.62 7.12
CA GLY A 117 -30.34 11.74 8.06
C GLY A 117 -30.49 13.12 7.41
N ASP A 118 -30.21 14.17 8.18
CA ASP A 118 -30.39 15.57 7.78
C ASP A 118 -29.32 16.02 6.77
N THR A 119 -29.73 16.45 5.59
CA THR A 119 -28.83 16.93 4.53
C THR A 119 -28.19 18.30 4.83
N ASN A 120 -28.66 19.00 5.87
CA ASN A 120 -28.17 20.33 6.26
C ASN A 120 -26.94 20.30 7.17
N VAL A 121 -26.47 19.13 7.59
CA VAL A 121 -25.22 19.02 8.36
C VAL A 121 -23.99 19.04 7.42
N PRO A 122 -22.81 19.45 7.91
CA PRO A 122 -21.57 19.38 7.13
C PRO A 122 -21.27 17.95 6.64
N ASP A 123 -20.66 17.81 5.46
CA ASP A 123 -20.42 16.50 4.80
C ASP A 123 -19.73 15.48 5.69
N TYR A 124 -18.70 15.88 6.44
CA TYR A 124 -17.97 14.99 7.37
C TYR A 124 -18.84 14.39 8.50
N LYS A 125 -20.04 14.94 8.76
CA LYS A 125 -21.01 14.42 9.73
C LYS A 125 -22.17 13.65 9.09
N LYS A 126 -22.25 13.60 7.76
CA LYS A 126 -23.34 12.92 7.06
C LYS A 126 -23.21 11.40 7.21
N GLU A 127 -24.35 10.76 7.44
CA GLU A 127 -24.46 9.31 7.36
C GLU A 127 -24.53 8.92 5.88
N VAL A 128 -23.48 8.29 5.35
CA VAL A 128 -23.34 8.04 3.91
C VAL A 128 -22.92 6.60 3.66
N VAL A 129 -23.52 5.99 2.63
CA VAL A 129 -23.06 4.75 2.04
C VAL A 129 -22.62 5.01 0.60
N CYS A 130 -21.36 4.72 0.28
CA CYS A 130 -20.84 4.73 -1.08
C CYS A 130 -20.82 3.30 -1.62
N LYS A 131 -21.28 3.10 -2.85
CA LYS A 131 -21.18 1.82 -3.57
C LYS A 131 -20.54 2.05 -4.93
N ALA A 132 -19.48 1.31 -5.24
CA ALA A 132 -18.83 1.30 -6.54
C ALA A 132 -18.51 -0.14 -6.96
N VAL A 133 -18.51 -0.39 -8.27
CA VAL A 133 -18.23 -1.70 -8.85
C VAL A 133 -17.27 -1.52 -10.01
N PHE A 134 -16.21 -2.31 -10.04
CA PHE A 134 -15.12 -2.21 -11.02
C PHE A 134 -14.86 -3.55 -11.65
N ASN A 135 -14.60 -3.58 -12.96
CA ASN A 135 -13.99 -4.75 -13.58
C ASN A 135 -12.47 -4.65 -13.39
N VAL A 136 -11.83 -5.66 -12.79
CA VAL A 136 -10.39 -5.66 -12.51
C VAL A 136 -9.58 -5.50 -13.79
N TYR A 137 -10.02 -6.11 -14.89
CA TYR A 137 -9.33 -6.06 -16.18
C TYR A 137 -9.32 -4.67 -16.83
N ASP A 138 -10.17 -3.74 -16.36
CA ASP A 138 -10.11 -2.36 -16.84
C ASP A 138 -8.86 -1.63 -16.29
N TYR A 139 -8.23 -2.15 -15.24
CA TYR A 139 -7.12 -1.50 -14.54
C TYR A 139 -5.85 -2.35 -14.52
N PHE A 140 -5.99 -3.68 -14.50
CA PHE A 140 -4.91 -4.64 -14.45
C PHE A 140 -4.94 -5.51 -15.73
N PRO A 141 -3.90 -5.46 -16.60
CA PRO A 141 -3.85 -6.25 -17.83
C PRO A 141 -3.90 -7.76 -17.56
N SER A 142 -3.22 -8.20 -16.51
CA SER A 142 -3.35 -9.51 -15.89
C SER A 142 -3.63 -9.29 -14.41
N PRO A 143 -4.78 -9.72 -13.87
CA PRO A 143 -5.01 -9.64 -12.43
C PRO A 143 -4.04 -10.60 -11.74
N PRO A 144 -3.26 -10.15 -10.74
CA PRO A 144 -2.42 -11.04 -9.95
C PRO A 144 -3.31 -12.05 -9.24
N TYR A 145 -3.28 -13.29 -9.71
CA TYR A 145 -4.15 -14.38 -9.26
C TYR A 145 -3.90 -14.79 -7.80
N HIS A 146 -2.92 -14.18 -7.12
CA HIS A 146 -2.41 -14.65 -5.83
C HIS A 146 -2.67 -13.72 -4.63
N ASP A 147 -3.24 -12.52 -4.82
CA ASP A 147 -3.51 -11.62 -3.67
C ASP A 147 -4.77 -10.75 -3.84
N HIS A 148 -5.95 -11.39 -3.85
CA HIS A 148 -7.25 -10.70 -3.85
C HIS A 148 -7.37 -9.61 -2.76
N GLY A 149 -6.68 -9.78 -1.62
CA GLY A 149 -6.70 -8.82 -0.52
C GLY A 149 -6.04 -7.48 -0.88
N LYS A 150 -4.92 -7.49 -1.60
CA LYS A 150 -4.24 -6.27 -2.07
C LYS A 150 -5.09 -5.48 -3.09
N PHE A 151 -5.79 -6.15 -4.01
CA PHE A 151 -6.68 -5.46 -4.96
C PHE A 151 -7.86 -4.80 -4.27
N ASP A 152 -8.56 -5.55 -3.42
CA ASP A 152 -9.71 -5.04 -2.68
C ASP A 152 -9.32 -3.81 -1.83
N ALA A 153 -8.14 -3.86 -1.19
CA ALA A 153 -7.58 -2.74 -0.44
C ALA A 153 -7.25 -1.52 -1.32
N TRP A 154 -6.66 -1.72 -2.49
CA TRP A 154 -6.35 -0.62 -3.41
C TRP A 154 -7.62 0.04 -3.95
N PHE A 155 -8.60 -0.73 -4.44
CA PHE A 155 -9.88 -0.19 -4.90
C PHE A 155 -10.64 0.52 -3.78
N TRP A 156 -10.62 -0.03 -2.56
CA TRP A 156 -11.19 0.62 -1.38
C TRP A 156 -10.52 1.96 -1.10
N SER A 157 -9.18 2.00 -1.06
CA SER A 157 -8.39 3.19 -0.76
C SER A 157 -8.65 4.31 -1.78
N VAL A 158 -8.57 4.00 -3.07
CA VAL A 158 -8.83 4.99 -4.13
C VAL A 158 -10.28 5.49 -4.08
N THR A 159 -11.26 4.60 -3.80
CA THR A 159 -12.67 4.99 -3.62
C THR A 159 -12.89 5.89 -2.42
N ALA A 160 -12.25 5.59 -1.29
CA ALA A 160 -12.32 6.43 -0.09
C ALA A 160 -11.73 7.82 -0.35
N ASN A 161 -10.58 7.87 -1.04
CA ASN A 161 -9.89 9.12 -1.39
C ASN A 161 -10.68 9.98 -2.38
N CYS A 162 -11.48 9.38 -3.29
CA CYS A 162 -12.37 10.13 -4.18
C CYS A 162 -13.38 11.00 -3.44
N PHE A 163 -13.72 10.61 -2.21
CA PHE A 163 -14.76 11.21 -1.37
C PHE A 163 -14.18 11.51 0.03
N SER A 164 -13.03 12.17 0.06
CA SER A 164 -12.27 12.49 1.28
C SER A 164 -12.99 13.43 2.25
N GLU A 165 -14.08 14.07 1.80
CA GLU A 165 -14.95 14.90 2.64
C GLU A 165 -15.73 14.09 3.70
N TYR A 166 -15.79 12.76 3.56
CA TYR A 166 -16.41 11.86 4.54
C TYR A 166 -15.34 11.05 5.27
N GLU A 167 -15.58 10.77 6.56
CA GLU A 167 -14.80 9.79 7.29
C GLU A 167 -15.38 8.39 7.09
N TRP A 168 -14.61 7.51 6.45
CA TRP A 168 -15.01 6.11 6.20
C TRP A 168 -14.62 5.19 7.35
N VAL A 169 -15.45 4.16 7.60
CA VAL A 169 -15.08 3.06 8.49
C VAL A 169 -14.13 2.14 7.72
N HIS A 170 -12.97 1.86 8.31
CA HIS A 170 -12.01 0.89 7.75
C HIS A 170 -12.48 -0.54 8.04
N ILE A 171 -13.52 -0.96 7.32
CA ILE A 171 -13.94 -2.35 7.20
C ILE A 171 -13.39 -2.82 5.85
N ASN A 172 -12.93 -4.06 5.71
CA ASN A 172 -12.67 -4.67 4.39
C ASN A 172 -13.98 -4.68 3.57
N GLY A 173 -14.33 -3.52 3.01
CA GLY A 173 -15.59 -3.25 2.33
C GLY A 173 -15.49 -3.48 0.82
N GLY A 174 -14.30 -3.83 0.35
CA GLY A 174 -14.08 -4.44 -0.96
C GLY A 174 -14.32 -5.94 -0.86
N TYR A 175 -15.05 -6.51 -1.82
CA TYR A 175 -15.03 -7.94 -2.08
C TYR A 175 -15.01 -8.20 -3.58
N THR A 176 -14.24 -9.21 -3.98
CA THR A 176 -14.19 -9.66 -5.37
C THR A 176 -15.22 -10.76 -5.64
N PHE A 177 -15.97 -10.65 -6.74
CA PHE A 177 -16.84 -11.70 -7.27
C PHE A 177 -16.58 -11.86 -8.78
N GLY A 178 -15.97 -12.99 -9.17
CA GLY A 178 -15.46 -13.17 -10.52
C GLY A 178 -14.42 -12.11 -10.87
N ASN A 179 -14.66 -11.37 -11.95
CA ASN A 179 -13.75 -10.31 -12.42
C ASN A 179 -14.09 -8.93 -11.85
N TYR A 180 -15.03 -8.85 -10.90
CA TYR A 180 -15.55 -7.58 -10.41
C TYR A 180 -15.21 -7.36 -8.95
N VAL A 181 -14.70 -6.18 -8.63
CA VAL A 181 -14.50 -5.70 -7.27
C VAL A 181 -15.68 -4.82 -6.90
N HIS A 182 -16.34 -5.17 -5.80
CA HIS A 182 -17.44 -4.41 -5.22
C HIS A 182 -16.92 -3.68 -4.00
N VAL A 183 -16.90 -2.35 -4.05
CA VAL A 183 -16.54 -1.50 -2.91
C VAL A 183 -17.81 -0.93 -2.29
N VAL A 184 -17.96 -1.15 -0.99
CA VAL A 184 -18.98 -0.53 -0.16
C VAL A 184 -18.29 0.22 0.98
N LEU A 185 -18.43 1.54 1.00
CA LEU A 185 -17.95 2.39 2.09
C LEU A 185 -19.13 2.84 2.94
N VAL A 186 -18.93 2.80 4.26
CA VAL A 186 -19.89 3.27 5.25
C VAL A 186 -19.23 4.40 6.03
N SER A 187 -19.90 5.55 6.17
CA SER A 187 -19.34 6.64 6.96
C SER A 187 -19.34 6.32 8.45
N LYS A 188 -18.34 6.81 9.19
CA LYS A 188 -18.28 6.64 10.66
C LYS A 188 -19.49 7.24 11.37
N ALA A 189 -20.07 8.30 10.81
CA ALA A 189 -21.28 8.91 11.34
C ALA A 189 -22.47 7.93 11.32
N LEU A 190 -22.66 7.21 10.22
CA LEU A 190 -23.71 6.19 10.10
C LEU A 190 -23.51 5.07 11.13
N LEU A 191 -22.27 4.58 11.28
CA LEU A 191 -21.95 3.54 12.25
C LEU A 191 -22.21 4.01 13.69
N ARG A 192 -21.76 5.22 14.04
CA ARG A 192 -21.96 5.80 15.38
C ARG A 192 -23.45 5.90 15.71
N ASN A 193 -24.25 6.49 14.83
CA ASN A 193 -25.68 6.67 15.05
C ASN A 193 -26.43 5.34 15.07
N HIS A 194 -25.93 4.32 14.37
CA HIS A 194 -26.47 2.96 14.48
C HIS A 194 -26.20 2.34 15.86
N LEU A 195 -24.96 2.45 16.37
CA LEU A 195 -24.59 1.93 17.69
C LEU A 195 -25.32 2.65 18.83
N GLU A 196 -25.47 3.97 18.75
CA GLU A 196 -26.23 4.76 19.72
C GLU A 196 -27.71 4.33 19.78
N ARG A 197 -28.32 4.03 18.63
CA ARG A 197 -29.70 3.50 18.57
C ARG A 197 -29.81 2.12 19.22
N ILE A 198 -28.85 1.24 19.00
CA ILE A 198 -28.82 -0.08 19.64
C ILE A 198 -28.71 0.08 21.17
N ALA A 199 -27.76 0.89 21.64
CA ALA A 199 -27.57 1.14 23.07
C ALA A 199 -28.82 1.72 23.74
N ALA A 200 -29.50 2.66 23.08
CA ALA A 200 -30.75 3.25 23.58
C ALA A 200 -31.90 2.23 23.69
N ASN A 201 -31.95 1.24 22.79
CA ASN A 201 -32.97 0.18 22.85
C ASN A 201 -32.68 -0.83 23.96
N ILE A 202 -31.42 -1.23 24.15
CA ILE A 202 -31.01 -2.13 25.25
C ILE A 202 -31.38 -1.51 26.60
N ASN A 203 -31.05 -0.23 26.81
CA ASN A 203 -31.36 0.47 28.07
C ASN A 203 -32.87 0.63 28.34
N LYS A 204 -33.72 0.58 27.31
CA LYS A 204 -35.18 0.61 27.50
C LYS A 204 -35.71 -0.73 27.98
N GLU A 205 -35.23 -1.83 27.41
CA GLU A 205 -35.62 -3.19 27.81
C GLU A 205 -35.23 -3.50 29.27
N ASP A 206 -34.06 -3.02 29.72
CA ASP A 206 -33.63 -3.15 31.13
C ASP A 206 -34.43 -2.29 32.11
N SER A 207 -35.05 -1.19 31.64
CA SER A 207 -35.88 -0.31 32.48
C SER A 207 -37.34 -0.74 32.60
N GLU A 208 -37.77 -1.67 31.73
CA GLU A 208 -39.13 -2.24 31.70
C GLU A 208 -39.20 -3.66 32.32
N SER A 209 -38.06 -4.17 32.82
CA SER A 209 -37.89 -5.47 33.49
C SER A 209 -37.84 -5.33 35.02
#